data_AF-A0A1V9FK91-F1
#
_entry.id   AF-A0A1V9FK91-F1
#
_cell.length_a   1.000
_cell.length_b   1.000
_cell.length_c   1.000
_cell.angle_alpha   90.00
_cell.angle_beta   90.00
_cell.angle_gamma   90.00
#
_symmetry.space_group_name_H-M   'P 1'
#
loop_
_entity.id
_entity.type
_entity.pdbx_description
1 polymer ?
#
loop_
_entity_poly.entity_id
_entity_poly.type
_entity_poly.pdbx_seq_one_letter_code
_entity_poly.pdbx_strand_id
1 'polypeptide(L)'
;MPFYYYIFLVIVLSIIFLAIRSLVLRRKNIPVQLYVKALHNENNGNFEEALTTYESALNEVKKIRFHNRLKHKIIEKIKLLHTLIEHKNSFRFIR
;
A
#
# COMPACT_ATOMS: atom_id res chain seq x y z
N MET A 1 -3.56 -12.59 -49.71
CA MET A 1 -3.21 -13.01 -48.33
C MET A 1 -3.66 -11.92 -47.38
N PRO A 2 -4.40 -12.24 -46.31
CA PRO A 2 -5.28 -11.28 -45.70
C PRO A 2 -4.51 -10.50 -44.63
N PHE A 3 -3.79 -9.48 -45.10
CA PHE A 3 -2.94 -8.57 -44.31
C PHE A 3 -3.68 -7.98 -43.10
N TYR A 4 -5.01 -7.85 -43.21
CA TYR A 4 -5.90 -7.38 -42.17
C TYR A 4 -5.90 -8.27 -40.91
N TYR A 5 -5.68 -9.58 -41.00
CA TYR A 5 -5.59 -10.44 -39.79
C TYR A 5 -4.36 -10.10 -38.96
N TYR A 6 -3.23 -9.77 -39.59
CA TYR A 6 -2.01 -9.37 -38.89
C TYR A 6 -2.18 -8.01 -38.21
N ILE A 7 -2.81 -7.04 -38.90
CA ILE A 7 -3.14 -5.74 -38.32
C ILE A 7 -4.07 -5.90 -37.12
N PHE A 8 -5.12 -6.72 -37.25
CA PHE A 8 -6.05 -7.02 -36.16
C PHE A 8 -5.34 -7.67 -34.97
N LEU A 9 -4.46 -8.64 -35.21
CA LEU A 9 -3.68 -9.32 -34.17
C LEU A 9 -2.81 -8.33 -33.38
N VAL A 10 -2.12 -7.41 -34.07
CA VAL A 10 -1.28 -6.38 -33.43
C VAL A 10 -2.12 -5.44 -32.56
N ILE A 11 -3.31 -5.04 -33.03
CA ILE A 11 -4.23 -4.20 -32.25
C ILE A 11 -4.69 -4.93 -30.98
N VAL A 12 -5.13 -6.18 -31.11
CA VAL A 12 -5.58 -6.99 -29.95
C VAL A 12 -4.46 -7.18 -28.93
N LEU A 13 -3.25 -7.54 -29.39
CA LEU A 13 -2.08 -7.69 -28.51
C LEU A 13 -1.71 -6.38 -27.81
N SER A 14 -1.81 -5.25 -28.50
CA SER A 14 -1.55 -3.93 -27.93
C SER A 14 -2.56 -3.57 -26.83
N ILE A 15 -3.85 -3.86 -27.04
CA ILE A 15 -4.90 -3.65 -26.04
C ILE A 15 -4.65 -4.53 -24.81
N ILE A 16 -4.34 -5.82 -25.01
CA ILE A 16 -4.02 -6.76 -23.92
C ILE A 16 -2.80 -6.27 -23.14
N PHE A 17 -1.74 -5.84 -23.83
CA PHE A 17 -0.55 -5.29 -23.19
C PHE A 17 -0.85 -4.06 -22.33
N LEU A 18 -1.67 -3.12 -22.84
CA LEU A 18 -2.08 -1.93 -22.08
C LEU A 18 -2.92 -2.30 -20.85
N ALA A 19 -3.83 -3.28 -20.98
CA ALA A 19 -4.64 -3.77 -19.86
C ALA A 19 -3.78 -4.40 -18.76
N ILE A 20 -2.83 -5.28 -19.13
CA ILE A 20 -1.88 -5.89 -18.19
C ILE A 20 -1.05 -4.80 -17.50
N ARG A 21 -0.51 -3.84 -18.26
CA ARG A 21 0.29 -2.74 -17.72
C ARG A 21 -0.50 -1.91 -16.71
N SER A 22 -1.75 -1.58 -17.02
CA SER A 22 -2.66 -0.86 -16.13
C SER A 22 -2.91 -1.61 -14.82
N LEU A 23 -3.17 -2.92 -14.90
CA LEU A 23 -3.37 -3.77 -13.71
C LEU A 23 -2.11 -3.84 -12.83
N VAL A 24 -0.93 -3.97 -13.44
CA VAL A 24 0.35 -3.96 -12.71
C VAL A 24 0.60 -2.63 -12.02
N LEU A 25 0.31 -1.51 -12.68
CA LEU A 25 0.43 -0.17 -12.08
C LEU A 25 -0.54 0.02 -10.91
N ARG A 26 -1.79 -0.44 -11.04
CA ARG A 26 -2.79 -0.34 -9.97
C ARG A 26 -2.36 -1.11 -8.73
N ARG A 27 -1.79 -2.32 -8.89
CA ARG A 27 -1.25 -3.10 -7.76
C ARG A 27 -0.10 -2.41 -7.02
N LYS A 28 0.74 -1.65 -7.73
CA LYS A 28 1.83 -0.89 -7.09
C LYS A 28 1.34 0.23 -6.17
N ASN A 29 0.13 0.73 -6.38
CA ASN A 29 -0.41 1.85 -5.62
C ASN A 29 -1.16 1.44 -4.34
N ILE A 30 -1.53 0.16 -4.19
CA ILE A 30 -2.23 -0.38 -3.01
C ILE A 30 -1.50 -0.04 -1.70
N PRO A 31 -0.18 -0.31 -1.55
CA PRO A 31 0.51 0.03 -0.30
C PRO A 31 0.56 1.54 -0.01
N VAL A 32 0.59 2.38 -1.07
CA VAL A 32 0.56 3.84 -0.92
C VAL A 32 -0.82 4.29 -0.43
N GLN A 33 -1.90 3.71 -0.97
CA GLN A 33 -3.26 4.00 -0.51
C GLN A 33 -3.47 3.58 0.95
N LEU A 34 -2.97 2.40 1.32
CA LEU A 34 -3.02 1.93 2.71
C LEU A 34 -2.20 2.83 3.64
N TYR A 35 -1.02 3.28 3.21
CA TYR A 35 -0.22 4.24 3.96
C TYR A 35 -0.94 5.57 4.19
N VAL A 36 -1.59 6.12 3.16
CA VAL A 36 -2.38 7.37 3.27
C VAL A 36 -3.58 7.18 4.20
N LYS A 37 -4.28 6.04 4.11
CA LYS A 37 -5.38 5.72 5.03
C LYS A 37 -4.90 5.61 6.48
N ALA A 38 -3.78 4.93 6.71
CA ALA A 38 -3.20 4.81 8.04
C ALA A 38 -2.81 6.17 8.62
N LEU A 39 -2.23 7.07 7.80
CA LEU A 39 -1.90 8.43 8.20
C LEU A 39 -3.14 9.25 8.54
N HIS A 40 -4.23 9.09 7.80
CA HIS A 40 -5.51 9.74 8.12
C HIS A 40 -6.05 9.28 9.48
N ASN A 41 -6.03 7.97 9.74
CA ASN A 41 -6.42 7.41 11.03
C ASN A 41 -5.51 7.88 12.18
N GLU A 42 -4.20 7.97 11.94
CA GLU A 42 -3.23 8.52 12.89
C GLU A 42 -3.57 9.97 13.25
N ASN A 43 -3.84 10.81 12.25
CA ASN A 43 -4.19 12.22 12.43
C ASN A 43 -5.54 12.41 13.16
N ASN A 44 -6.47 11.47 13.01
CA ASN A 44 -7.75 11.48 13.71
C ASN A 44 -7.64 10.97 15.16
N GLY A 45 -6.45 10.51 15.60
CA GLY A 45 -6.23 9.93 16.93
C GLY A 45 -6.65 8.47 17.07
N ASN A 46 -7.06 7.81 15.98
CA ASN A 46 -7.43 6.40 15.94
C ASN A 46 -6.18 5.51 15.82
N PHE A 47 -5.34 5.52 16.85
CA PHE A 47 -4.00 4.90 16.81
C PHE A 47 -4.03 3.37 16.58
N GLU A 48 -5.01 2.65 17.13
CA GLU A 48 -5.15 1.20 16.92
C GLU A 48 -5.55 0.86 15.47
N GLU A 49 -6.47 1.64 14.90
CA GLU A 49 -6.89 1.47 13.50
C GLU A 49 -5.78 1.90 12.53
N ALA A 50 -5.02 2.93 12.88
CA ALA A 50 -3.83 3.34 12.13
C ALA A 50 -2.77 2.23 12.13
N LEU A 51 -2.52 1.59 13.29
CA LEU A 51 -1.55 0.51 13.44
C LEU A 51 -1.88 -0.68 12.54
N THR A 52 -3.11 -1.20 12.64
CA THR A 52 -3.58 -2.32 11.79
C THR A 52 -3.52 -2.00 10.29
N THR A 53 -3.80 -0.75 9.93
CA THR A 53 -3.70 -0.28 8.53
C THR A 53 -2.25 -0.17 8.06
N TYR A 54 -1.33 0.30 8.91
CA TYR A 54 0.11 0.31 8.62
C TYR A 54 0.69 -1.10 8.48
N GLU A 55 0.27 -2.05 9.32
CA GLU A 55 0.68 -3.47 9.19
C GLU A 55 0.20 -4.09 7.87
N SER A 56 -1.05 -3.78 7.48
CA SER A 56 -1.59 -4.17 6.18
C SER A 56 -0.78 -3.58 5.03
N ALA A 57 -0.43 -2.28 5.12
CA ALA A 57 0.44 -1.61 4.16
C ALA A 57 1.82 -2.29 4.08
N LEU A 58 2.40 -2.68 5.22
CA LEU A 58 3.69 -3.36 5.28
C LEU A 58 3.65 -4.72 4.56
N ASN A 59 2.57 -5.49 4.75
CA ASN A 59 2.38 -6.77 4.07
C ASN A 59 2.28 -6.61 2.55
N GLU A 60 1.59 -5.58 2.07
CA GLU A 60 1.54 -5.28 0.64
C GLU A 60 2.88 -4.77 0.10
N VAL A 61 3.60 -3.92 0.84
CA VAL A 61 4.94 -3.45 0.44
C VAL A 61 5.95 -4.61 0.35
N LYS A 62 5.89 -5.59 1.26
CA LYS A 62 6.78 -6.77 1.22
C LYS A 62 6.63 -7.58 -0.07
N LYS A 63 5.45 -7.56 -0.70
CA LYS A 63 5.20 -8.21 -2.00
C LYS A 63 5.87 -7.47 -3.17
N ILE A 64 6.33 -6.24 -2.98
CA ILE A 64 6.91 -5.39 -4.04
C ILE A 64 8.39 -5.13 -3.80
N ARG A 65 9.24 -5.61 -4.71
CA ARG A 65 10.71 -5.53 -4.61
C ARG A 65 11.29 -4.10 -4.53
N PHE A 66 10.59 -3.10 -5.05
CA PHE A 66 11.14 -1.75 -5.28
C PHE A 66 10.65 -0.65 -4.31
N HIS A 67 9.85 -0.97 -3.29
CA HIS A 67 9.30 0.02 -2.34
C HIS A 67 10.05 0.11 -0.99
N ASN A 68 11.38 -0.05 -0.99
CA ASN A 68 12.19 -0.06 0.24
C ASN A 68 12.07 1.22 1.08
N ARG A 69 11.95 2.39 0.45
CA ARG A 69 11.76 3.66 1.19
C ARG A 69 10.42 3.71 1.92
N LEU A 70 9.35 3.28 1.26
CA LEU A 70 8.02 3.21 1.87
C LEU A 70 7.98 2.16 2.99
N LYS A 71 8.63 1.01 2.76
CA LYS A 71 8.79 -0.04 3.78
C LYS A 71 9.39 0.49 5.08
N HIS A 72 10.51 1.21 4.99
CA HIS A 72 11.18 1.78 6.16
C HIS A 72 10.28 2.78 6.90
N LYS A 73 9.65 3.70 6.16
CA LYS A 73 8.69 4.65 6.74
C LYS A 73 7.55 3.97 7.48
N ILE A 74 6.97 2.91 6.92
CA ILE A 74 5.90 2.15 7.56
C ILE A 74 6.40 1.48 8.86
N ILE A 75 7.59 0.88 8.84
CA ILE A 75 8.18 0.24 10.03
C ILE A 75 8.43 1.26 11.14
N GLU A 76 8.96 2.44 10.81
CA GLU A 76 9.15 3.53 11.77
C GLU A 76 7.82 3.99 12.38
N LYS A 77 6.79 4.15 11.56
CA LYS A 77 5.43 4.53 12.01
C LYS A 77 4.81 3.49 12.94
N ILE A 78 4.95 2.19 12.62
CA ILE A 78 4.46 1.10 13.47
C ILE A 78 5.14 1.14 14.85
N LYS A 79 6.47 1.29 14.90
CA LYS A 79 7.22 1.40 16.16
C LYS A 79 6.73 2.57 17.01
N LEU A 80 6.60 3.74 16.39
CA LEU A 80 6.12 4.95 17.06
C LEU A 80 4.71 4.78 17.62
N LEU A 81 3.79 4.19 16.84
CA LEU A 81 2.43 3.91 17.29
C LEU A 81 2.37 2.94 18.47
N HIS A 82 3.19 1.87 18.45
CA HIS A 82 3.28 0.97 19.60
C HIS A 82 3.71 1.71 20.87
N THR A 83 4.75 2.54 20.79
CA THR A 83 5.21 3.34 21.94
C THR A 83 4.14 4.32 22.42
N LEU A 84 3.41 4.97 21.52
CA LEU A 84 2.32 5.88 21.89
C LEU A 84 1.15 5.17 22.57
N ILE A 85 0.76 4.00 22.06
CA ILE A 85 -0.32 3.19 22.65
C ILE A 85 0.09 2.67 24.03
N GLU A 86 1.32 2.14 24.16
CA GLU A 86 1.87 1.67 25.42
C GLU A 86 1.95 2.79 26.46
N HIS A 87 2.45 3.97 26.06
CA HIS A 87 2.46 5.16 26.91
C HIS A 87 1.04 5.55 27.32
N LYS A 88 0.08 5.64 26.38
CA LYS A 88 -1.31 5.95 26.74
C LYS A 88 -1.89 4.97 27.76
N ASN A 89 -1.55 3.69 27.64
CA ASN A 89 -2.01 2.65 28.55
C ASN A 89 -1.34 2.73 29.93
N SER A 90 -0.04 3.05 30.00
CA SER A 90 0.65 3.20 31.29
C SER A 90 0.08 4.36 32.11
N PHE A 91 -0.22 5.50 31.48
CA PHE A 91 -0.89 6.62 32.13
C PHE A 91 -2.33 6.33 32.54
N ARG A 92 -3.01 5.44 31.79
CA ARG A 92 -4.38 4.99 32.13
C ARG A 92 -4.39 4.05 33.34
N PHE A 93 -3.30 3.34 33.62
CA PHE A 93 -3.15 2.50 34.82
C PHE A 93 -2.83 3.30 36.09
N ILE A 94 -2.31 4.52 35.97
CA ILE A 94 -1.90 5.38 37.10
C ILE A 94 -3.08 6.25 37.61
N ARG A 95 -4.23 6.24 36.94
CA ARG A 95 -5.43 7.00 37.30
C ARG A 95 -6.55 6.09 37.80
#